data_AF-A0A150JXR6-F1
#
_entry.id   AF-A0A150JXR6-F1
#
_cell.length_a   1.000
_cell.length_b   1.000
_cell.length_c   1.000
_cell.angle_alpha   90.00
_cell.angle_beta   90.00
_cell.angle_gamma   90.00
#
_symmetry.space_group_name_H-M   'P 1'
#
loop_
_entity.id
_entity.type
_entity.pdbx_description
1 polymer ?
#
loop_
_entity_poly.entity_id
_entity_poly.type
_entity_poly.pdbx_seq_one_letter_code
_entity_poly.pdbx_strand_id
1 'polypeptide(L)'
;MENYRKWEDVPENLKTKTQLKALKRKPVGEPKAMKIGYRGKKYPLYDINETQVVKQRQTDISKLEMTIHNIAESLYIINKSAKKSRDTKKINYFDRNYGVVNRAKTRQLKLYALKDAVLRKLLDENKAEMIGYHTQNGKKLLLIQLEDYTFHLPAEQGQTKCLKHLGEIAIIPAAATRKVTLKYNEAVKLLETFLQKD
;
A
#
# COMPACT_ATOMS: atom_id res chain seq x y z
N MET A 1 13.71 -21.91 -29.61
CA MET A 1 13.91 -20.82 -28.62
C MET A 1 15.17 -21.14 -27.85
N GLU A 2 16.17 -20.26 -27.90
CA GLU A 2 17.51 -20.47 -27.33
C GLU A 2 17.49 -20.43 -25.79
N ASN A 3 18.41 -21.15 -25.13
CA ASN A 3 18.45 -21.26 -23.67
C ASN A 3 19.85 -20.91 -23.11
N TYR A 4 19.92 -19.96 -22.19
CA TYR A 4 21.17 -19.52 -21.55
C TYR A 4 21.28 -19.97 -20.10
N ARG A 5 22.41 -20.59 -19.72
CA ARG A 5 22.68 -21.09 -18.36
C ARG A 5 23.47 -20.12 -17.49
N LYS A 6 24.38 -19.30 -18.05
CA LYS A 6 24.99 -18.18 -17.32
C LYS A 6 24.39 -16.86 -17.80
N TRP A 7 24.56 -15.80 -17.01
CA TRP A 7 24.13 -14.45 -17.40
C TRP A 7 25.10 -13.80 -18.39
N GLU A 8 26.39 -14.14 -18.28
CA GLU A 8 27.45 -13.72 -19.20
C GLU A 8 27.16 -14.15 -20.65
N ASP A 9 26.53 -15.31 -20.84
CA ASP A 9 26.20 -15.84 -22.16
C ASP A 9 24.98 -15.15 -22.79
N VAL A 10 24.22 -14.35 -22.03
CA VAL A 10 23.01 -13.72 -22.54
C VAL A 10 23.40 -12.49 -23.37
N PRO A 11 23.02 -12.42 -24.67
CA PRO A 11 23.24 -11.24 -25.50
C PRO A 11 22.75 -9.97 -24.83
N GLU A 12 23.49 -8.87 -24.99
CA GLU A 12 23.22 -7.63 -24.27
C GLU A 12 21.83 -7.04 -24.58
N ASN A 13 21.36 -7.20 -25.82
CA ASN A 13 20.03 -6.77 -26.26
C ASN A 13 18.89 -7.57 -25.61
N LEU A 14 19.16 -8.77 -25.09
CA LEU A 14 18.15 -9.64 -24.48
C LEU A 14 17.98 -9.35 -22.99
N LYS A 15 16.78 -8.88 -22.62
CA LYS A 15 16.43 -8.51 -21.24
C LYS A 15 15.20 -9.27 -20.76
N THR A 16 15.16 -9.60 -19.48
CA THR A 16 13.94 -10.06 -18.81
C THR A 16 12.92 -8.94 -18.66
N LYS A 17 11.64 -9.28 -18.43
CA LYS A 17 10.60 -8.28 -18.09
C LYS A 17 11.00 -7.38 -16.91
N THR A 18 11.71 -7.92 -15.92
CA THR A 18 12.18 -7.16 -14.76
C THR A 18 13.22 -6.11 -15.14
N GLN A 19 14.21 -6.50 -15.97
CA GLN A 19 15.22 -5.58 -16.50
C GLN A 19 14.59 -4.51 -17.41
N LEU A 20 13.69 -4.90 -18.31
CA LEU A 20 12.95 -3.95 -19.15
C LEU A 20 12.13 -2.95 -18.33
N LYS A 21 11.49 -3.41 -17.24
CA LYS A 21 10.74 -2.54 -16.34
C LYS A 21 11.63 -1.49 -15.68
N ALA A 22 12.85 -1.85 -15.29
CA ALA A 22 13.83 -0.90 -14.75
C ALA A 22 14.20 0.18 -15.80
N LEU A 23 14.22 -0.20 -17.08
CA LEU A 23 14.45 0.70 -18.23
C LEU A 23 13.18 1.41 -18.71
N LYS A 24 12.06 1.35 -17.95
CA LYS A 24 10.75 1.92 -18.33
C LYS A 24 10.27 1.46 -19.71
N ARG A 25 10.55 0.19 -20.07
CA ARG A 25 10.13 -0.45 -21.33
C ARG A 25 9.24 -1.65 -21.03
N LYS A 26 8.35 -1.98 -21.97
CA LYS A 26 7.60 -3.24 -21.99
C LYS A 26 7.79 -3.95 -23.33
N PRO A 27 7.88 -5.28 -23.34
CA PRO A 27 7.98 -6.03 -24.59
C PRO A 27 6.70 -5.88 -25.42
N VAL A 28 6.85 -5.80 -26.74
CA VAL A 28 5.75 -5.77 -27.71
C VAL A 28 5.52 -7.13 -28.35
N GLY A 29 6.55 -8.00 -28.37
CA GLY A 29 6.50 -9.34 -28.95
C GLY A 29 6.74 -10.48 -27.97
N GLU A 30 6.83 -11.67 -28.54
CA GLU A 30 7.13 -12.93 -27.84
C GLU A 30 8.59 -13.00 -27.38
N PRO A 31 8.90 -13.84 -26.36
CA PRO A 31 10.27 -14.09 -25.95
C PRO A 31 11.13 -14.64 -27.11
N LYS A 32 12.36 -14.14 -27.25
CA LYS A 32 13.34 -14.64 -28.22
C LYS A 32 14.16 -15.80 -27.66
N ALA A 33 14.38 -15.78 -26.35
CA ALA A 33 15.16 -16.78 -25.65
C ALA A 33 14.67 -16.98 -24.22
N MET A 34 15.32 -17.91 -23.51
CA MET A 34 15.06 -18.23 -22.11
C MET A 34 16.37 -18.23 -21.33
N LYS A 35 16.38 -17.56 -20.18
CA LYS A 35 17.41 -17.76 -19.17
C LYS A 35 16.97 -18.87 -18.22
N ILE A 36 17.78 -19.92 -18.07
CA ILE A 36 17.54 -20.98 -17.09
C ILE A 36 18.26 -20.61 -15.79
N GLY A 37 17.51 -20.33 -14.73
CA GLY A 37 18.07 -20.05 -13.41
C GLY A 37 18.08 -21.27 -12.50
N TYR A 38 18.37 -21.00 -11.23
CA TYR A 38 18.43 -22.01 -10.18
C TYR A 38 17.15 -22.85 -10.10
N ARG A 39 17.30 -24.16 -9.87
CA ARG A 39 16.22 -25.18 -9.87
C ARG A 39 15.40 -25.22 -11.17
N GLY A 40 16.03 -24.93 -12.31
CA GLY A 40 15.38 -25.03 -13.63
C GLY A 40 14.35 -23.94 -13.90
N LYS A 41 14.29 -22.88 -13.07
CA LYS A 41 13.35 -21.78 -13.26
C LYS A 41 13.66 -21.03 -14.55
N LYS A 42 12.68 -20.93 -15.45
CA LYS A 42 12.84 -20.27 -16.75
C LYS A 42 12.45 -18.79 -16.67
N TYR A 43 13.28 -17.93 -17.23
CA TYR A 43 13.02 -16.49 -17.34
C TYR A 43 13.00 -16.12 -18.82
N PRO A 44 11.84 -15.73 -19.38
CA PRO A 44 11.76 -15.31 -20.77
C PRO A 44 12.56 -14.04 -21.01
N LEU A 45 13.31 -14.03 -22.10
CA LEU A 45 14.15 -12.93 -22.57
C LEU A 45 13.53 -12.31 -23.82
N TYR A 46 13.49 -10.98 -23.84
CA TYR A 46 12.90 -10.19 -24.91
C TYR A 46 13.98 -9.27 -25.47
N ASP A 47 13.92 -9.04 -26.78
CA ASP A 47 14.80 -8.05 -27.42
C ASP A 47 14.39 -6.64 -26.99
N ILE A 48 15.34 -5.87 -26.46
CA ILE A 48 15.14 -4.47 -26.06
C ILE A 48 14.72 -3.58 -27.24
N ASN A 49 15.09 -3.92 -28.47
CA ASN A 49 14.71 -3.19 -29.68
C ASN A 49 13.25 -3.44 -30.06
N GLU A 50 12.66 -4.56 -29.63
CA GLU A 50 11.24 -4.89 -29.81
C GLU A 50 10.42 -4.52 -28.55
N THR A 51 10.67 -3.33 -28.02
CA THR A 51 9.97 -2.81 -26.84
C THR A 51 9.36 -1.45 -27.10
N GLN A 52 8.37 -1.10 -26.27
CA GLN A 52 7.80 0.24 -26.24
C GLN A 52 8.04 0.90 -24.89
N VAL A 53 8.22 2.22 -24.90
CA VAL A 53 8.36 3.02 -23.70
C VAL A 53 7.04 2.99 -22.92
N VAL A 54 7.15 2.70 -21.62
CA VAL A 54 6.05 2.78 -20.67
C VAL A 54 5.97 4.21 -20.17
N LYS A 55 4.99 4.97 -20.67
CA LYS A 55 4.67 6.29 -20.11
C LYS A 55 4.18 6.10 -18.67
N GLN A 56 4.93 6.63 -17.71
CA GLN A 56 4.43 6.73 -16.34
C GLN A 56 3.39 7.83 -16.30
N ARG A 57 2.16 7.51 -15.87
CA ARG A 57 1.16 8.52 -15.58
C ARG A 57 1.66 9.30 -14.37
N GLN A 58 2.05 10.54 -14.56
CA GLN A 58 2.27 11.45 -13.45
C GLN A 58 0.90 11.82 -12.89
N THR A 59 0.74 11.65 -11.58
CA THR A 59 -0.40 12.20 -10.86
C THR A 59 -0.15 13.69 -10.73
N ASP A 60 -1.02 14.51 -11.29
CA ASP A 60 -0.96 15.95 -11.11
C ASP A 60 -1.42 16.29 -9.68
N ILE A 61 -0.44 16.49 -8.79
CA ILE A 61 -0.67 16.77 -7.36
C ILE A 61 -0.95 18.26 -7.15
N SER A 62 -0.63 19.13 -8.12
CA SER A 62 -0.77 20.58 -7.98
C SER A 62 -2.23 21.01 -7.74
N LYS A 63 -3.18 20.17 -8.17
CA LYS A 63 -4.62 20.36 -8.00
C LYS A 63 -5.18 19.78 -6.69
N LEU A 64 -4.36 19.10 -5.90
CA LEU A 64 -4.78 18.49 -4.64
C LEU A 64 -4.58 19.48 -3.50
N GLU A 65 -5.63 20.21 -3.16
CA GLU A 65 -5.63 21.07 -1.98
C GLU A 65 -5.51 20.23 -0.70
N MET A 66 -4.67 20.68 0.22
CA MET A 66 -4.42 19.98 1.49
C MET A 66 -5.42 20.42 2.56
N THR A 67 -6.69 20.19 2.31
CA THR A 67 -7.79 20.46 3.25
C THR A 67 -7.95 19.31 4.26
N ILE A 68 -8.57 19.58 5.40
CA ILE A 68 -8.88 18.53 6.41
C ILE A 68 -9.74 17.43 5.78
N HIS A 69 -10.74 17.80 4.99
CA HIS A 69 -11.57 16.87 4.24
C HIS A 69 -10.75 15.93 3.35
N ASN A 70 -9.83 16.47 2.55
CA ASN A 70 -8.99 15.65 1.67
C ASN A 70 -8.04 14.75 2.45
N ILE A 71 -7.55 15.19 3.62
CA ILE A 71 -6.76 14.35 4.53
C ILE A 71 -7.61 13.21 5.09
N ALA A 72 -8.84 13.49 5.53
CA ALA A 72 -9.77 12.50 6.08
C ALA A 72 -10.19 11.46 5.02
N GLU A 73 -10.56 11.89 3.82
CA GLU A 73 -10.85 11.00 2.70
C GLU A 73 -9.62 10.16 2.32
N SER A 74 -8.42 10.76 2.31
CA SER A 74 -7.18 10.05 2.04
C SER A 74 -6.88 8.97 3.08
N LEU A 75 -7.04 9.28 4.37
CA LEU A 75 -6.91 8.32 5.48
C LEU A 75 -7.89 7.16 5.32
N TYR A 76 -9.13 7.44 4.93
CA TYR A 76 -10.13 6.41 4.64
C TYR A 76 -9.68 5.48 3.52
N ILE A 77 -9.23 6.04 2.40
CA ILE A 77 -8.76 5.29 1.23
C ILE A 77 -7.59 4.36 1.60
N ILE A 78 -6.56 4.87 2.27
CA ILE A 78 -5.41 4.04 2.64
C ILE A 78 -5.77 2.97 3.68
N ASN A 79 -6.69 3.27 4.60
CA ASN A 79 -7.17 2.32 5.60
C ASN A 79 -7.95 1.16 4.96
N LYS A 80 -8.82 1.45 3.98
CA LYS A 80 -9.51 0.42 3.20
C LYS A 80 -8.53 -0.43 2.39
N SER A 81 -7.52 0.20 1.80
CA SER A 81 -6.43 -0.49 1.09
C SER A 81 -5.58 -1.39 2.01
N ALA A 82 -5.33 -0.97 3.24
CA ALA A 82 -4.66 -1.76 4.27
C ALA A 82 -5.51 -2.98 4.68
N LYS A 83 -6.82 -2.80 4.88
CA LYS A 83 -7.78 -3.89 5.14
C LYS A 83 -7.85 -4.89 3.99
N LYS A 84 -7.83 -4.44 2.73
CA LYS A 84 -7.75 -5.35 1.57
C LYS A 84 -6.46 -6.17 1.60
N SER A 85 -5.33 -5.56 1.95
CA SER A 85 -4.04 -6.24 2.08
C SER A 85 -4.04 -7.26 3.23
N ARG A 86 -4.69 -6.95 4.35
CA ARG A 86 -4.94 -7.90 5.46
C ARG A 86 -5.69 -9.14 4.98
N ASP A 87 -6.77 -8.94 4.23
CA ASP A 87 -7.64 -10.02 3.79
C ASP A 87 -6.94 -10.89 2.73
N THR A 88 -6.23 -10.27 1.78
CA THR A 88 -5.37 -10.98 0.82
C THR A 88 -4.32 -11.84 1.52
N LYS A 89 -3.65 -11.29 2.55
CA LYS A 89 -2.67 -12.01 3.36
C LYS A 89 -3.30 -13.24 4.03
N LYS A 90 -4.48 -13.09 4.62
CA LYS A 90 -5.19 -14.19 5.30
C LYS A 90 -5.53 -15.32 4.32
N ILE A 91 -6.14 -14.99 3.18
CA ILE A 91 -6.53 -15.97 2.15
C ILE A 91 -5.31 -16.75 1.66
N ASN A 92 -4.26 -16.03 1.22
CA ASN A 92 -3.08 -16.66 0.60
C ASN A 92 -2.18 -17.43 1.59
N TYR A 93 -2.35 -17.20 2.89
CA TYR A 93 -1.61 -17.96 3.90
C TYR A 93 -2.05 -19.43 3.91
N PHE A 94 -3.36 -19.67 3.85
CA PHE A 94 -3.90 -21.04 3.77
C PHE A 94 -3.53 -21.72 2.45
N ASP A 95 -3.45 -20.96 1.35
CA ASP A 95 -3.02 -21.45 0.04
C ASP A 95 -1.50 -21.66 -0.08
N ARG A 96 -0.74 -21.48 1.01
CA ARG A 96 0.74 -21.57 1.06
C ARG A 96 1.46 -20.66 0.05
N ASN A 97 0.79 -19.61 -0.42
CA ASN A 97 1.37 -18.62 -1.34
C ASN A 97 2.13 -17.54 -0.56
N TYR A 98 3.23 -17.94 0.10
CA TYR A 98 3.99 -17.08 1.01
C TYR A 98 4.58 -15.84 0.33
N GLY A 99 4.82 -15.90 -0.99
CA GLY A 99 5.24 -14.73 -1.77
C GLY A 99 4.19 -13.63 -1.79
N VAL A 100 2.90 -13.98 -1.95
CA VAL A 100 1.79 -13.02 -1.86
C VAL A 100 1.58 -12.55 -0.42
N VAL A 101 1.63 -13.48 0.55
CA VAL A 101 1.50 -13.17 1.98
C VAL A 101 2.50 -12.08 2.40
N ASN A 102 3.78 -12.26 2.04
CA ASN A 102 4.82 -11.31 2.42
C ASN A 102 4.61 -9.93 1.77
N ARG A 103 4.29 -9.87 0.47
CA ARG A 103 3.98 -8.60 -0.21
C ARG A 103 2.78 -7.90 0.42
N ALA A 104 1.73 -8.64 0.73
CA ALA A 104 0.51 -8.11 1.35
C ALA A 104 0.78 -7.62 2.79
N LYS A 105 1.57 -8.37 3.59
CA LYS A 105 2.02 -7.97 4.93
C LYS A 105 2.83 -6.67 4.87
N THR A 106 3.84 -6.59 4.01
CA THR A 106 4.68 -5.39 3.88
C THR A 106 3.85 -4.17 3.49
N ARG A 107 2.93 -4.32 2.52
CA ARG A 107 2.03 -3.23 2.12
C ARG A 107 1.07 -2.81 3.23
N GLN A 108 0.48 -3.78 3.94
CA GLN A 108 -0.40 -3.53 5.10
C GLN A 108 0.31 -2.70 6.17
N LEU A 109 1.53 -3.12 6.57
CA LEU A 109 2.31 -2.44 7.60
C LEU A 109 2.68 -1.01 7.19
N LYS A 110 3.12 -0.80 5.95
CA LYS A 110 3.44 0.54 5.43
C LYS A 110 2.23 1.48 5.49
N LEU A 111 1.04 1.00 5.11
CA LEU A 111 -0.17 1.83 5.12
C LEU A 111 -0.66 2.14 6.53
N TYR A 112 -0.55 1.20 7.47
CA TYR A 112 -0.86 1.50 8.86
C TYR A 112 0.15 2.47 9.48
N ALA A 113 1.44 2.32 9.20
CA ALA A 113 2.44 3.27 9.66
C ALA A 113 2.16 4.70 9.16
N LEU A 114 1.83 4.86 7.86
CA LEU A 114 1.46 6.16 7.28
C LEU A 114 0.20 6.74 7.95
N LYS A 115 -0.86 5.93 8.08
CA LYS A 115 -2.10 6.33 8.76
C LYS A 115 -1.82 6.77 10.19
N ASP A 116 -1.01 6.00 10.91
CA ASP A 116 -0.76 6.21 12.32
C ASP A 116 0.09 7.46 12.56
N ALA A 117 1.07 7.74 11.69
CA ALA A 117 1.86 8.97 11.75
C ALA A 117 1.00 10.22 11.49
N VAL A 118 0.14 10.19 10.46
CA VAL A 118 -0.74 11.32 10.14
C VAL A 118 -1.73 11.59 11.27
N LEU A 119 -2.37 10.55 11.81
CA LEU A 119 -3.33 10.72 12.92
C LEU A 119 -2.67 11.29 14.17
N ARG A 120 -1.43 10.89 14.49
CA ARG A 120 -0.67 11.49 15.60
C ARG A 120 -0.40 12.97 15.35
N LYS A 121 0.14 13.35 14.18
CA LYS A 121 0.36 14.76 13.83
C LYS A 121 -0.94 15.59 13.89
N LEU A 122 -2.07 15.04 13.42
CA LEU A 122 -3.36 15.73 13.52
C LEU A 122 -3.85 15.92 14.97
N LEU A 123 -3.60 14.95 15.84
CA LEU A 123 -3.89 15.10 17.28
C LEU A 123 -2.97 16.15 17.92
N ASP A 124 -1.67 16.11 17.62
CA ASP A 124 -0.69 17.07 18.14
C ASP A 124 -1.00 18.51 17.69
N GLU A 125 -1.53 18.67 16.47
CA GLU A 125 -1.99 19.94 15.91
C GLU A 125 -3.42 20.34 16.33
N ASN A 126 -4.07 19.58 17.21
CA ASN A 126 -5.47 19.78 17.63
C ASN A 126 -6.48 19.85 16.45
N LYS A 127 -6.18 19.18 15.34
CA LYS A 127 -7.04 19.08 14.15
C LYS A 127 -7.93 17.84 14.14
N ALA A 128 -7.65 16.89 15.02
CA ALA A 128 -8.45 15.69 15.24
C ALA A 128 -8.82 15.56 16.72
N GLU A 129 -9.93 14.89 17.00
CA GLU A 129 -10.42 14.69 18.37
C GLU A 129 -10.35 13.23 18.79
N MET A 130 -9.88 12.98 20.01
CA MET A 130 -9.90 11.64 20.60
C MET A 130 -11.20 11.45 21.41
N ILE A 131 -12.14 10.67 20.88
CA ILE A 131 -13.47 10.50 21.49
C ILE A 131 -13.45 9.48 22.64
N GLY A 132 -12.56 8.49 22.59
CA GLY A 132 -12.53 7.39 23.55
C GLY A 132 -11.77 6.19 23.01
N TYR A 133 -12.13 4.99 23.47
CA TYR A 133 -11.50 3.76 22.97
C TYR A 133 -12.49 2.59 22.82
N HIS A 134 -12.22 1.72 21.86
CA HIS A 134 -12.86 0.42 21.71
C HIS A 134 -11.92 -0.71 22.12
N THR A 135 -12.49 -1.88 22.36
CA THR A 135 -11.77 -3.15 22.44
C THR A 135 -12.01 -3.99 21.20
N GLN A 136 -10.97 -4.66 20.70
CA GLN A 136 -11.07 -5.62 19.60
C GLN A 136 -10.11 -6.78 19.86
N ASN A 137 -10.63 -8.00 20.02
CA ASN A 137 -9.84 -9.20 20.32
C ASN A 137 -8.87 -8.97 21.50
N GLY A 138 -9.35 -8.38 22.59
CA GLY A 138 -8.56 -8.06 23.79
C GLY A 138 -7.59 -6.87 23.65
N LYS A 139 -7.47 -6.25 22.48
CA LYS A 139 -6.63 -5.06 22.27
C LYS A 139 -7.44 -3.79 22.39
N LYS A 140 -6.86 -2.77 23.03
CA LYS A 140 -7.47 -1.43 23.15
C LYS A 140 -7.08 -0.57 21.94
N LEU A 141 -8.07 0.08 21.35
CA LEU A 141 -7.93 0.93 20.16
C LEU A 141 -8.55 2.30 20.43
N LEU A 142 -7.76 3.36 20.37
CA LEU A 142 -8.24 4.73 20.47
C LEU A 142 -9.14 5.05 19.27
N LEU A 143 -10.27 5.69 19.51
CA LEU A 143 -11.17 6.19 18.48
C LEU A 143 -10.90 7.67 18.26
N ILE A 144 -10.50 8.01 17.05
CA ILE A 144 -10.21 9.39 16.63
C ILE A 144 -11.25 9.82 15.61
N GLN A 145 -11.82 11.00 15.82
CA GLN A 145 -12.68 11.68 14.86
C GLN A 145 -11.88 12.70 14.06
N LEU A 146 -12.16 12.72 12.75
CA LEU A 146 -11.70 13.76 11.84
C LEU A 146 -12.85 14.02 10.86
N GLU A 147 -13.51 15.16 11.00
CA GLU A 147 -14.79 15.45 10.34
C GLU A 147 -15.83 14.32 10.54
N ASP A 148 -16.38 13.79 9.45
CA ASP A 148 -17.35 12.69 9.44
C ASP A 148 -16.70 11.29 9.45
N TYR A 149 -15.37 11.23 9.53
CA TYR A 149 -14.60 9.98 9.54
C TYR A 149 -14.15 9.61 10.95
N THR A 150 -14.09 8.31 11.19
CA THR A 150 -13.52 7.74 12.41
C THR A 150 -12.41 6.75 12.09
N PHE A 151 -11.37 6.79 12.92
CA PHE A 151 -10.19 5.97 12.77
C PHE A 151 -9.78 5.34 14.09
N HIS A 152 -9.08 4.21 14.00
CA HIS A 152 -8.52 3.52 15.15
C HIS A 152 -7.00 3.66 15.19
N LEU A 153 -6.44 4.01 16.33
CA LEU A 153 -5.02 3.84 16.64
C LEU A 153 -4.83 2.77 17.73
N PRO A 154 -3.76 1.97 17.67
CA PRO A 154 -3.37 1.16 18.82
C PRO A 154 -3.14 2.07 20.03
N ALA A 155 -3.76 1.74 21.17
CA ALA A 155 -3.53 2.48 22.41
C ALA A 155 -2.18 2.08 23.02
N GLU A 156 -1.43 3.06 23.49
CA GLU A 156 -0.24 2.85 24.30
C GLU A 156 -0.63 2.60 25.77
N GLN A 157 0.33 2.09 26.54
CA GLN A 157 0.07 1.71 27.93
C GLN A 157 -0.35 2.94 28.74
N GLY A 158 -1.52 2.86 29.39
CA GLY A 158 -2.04 3.94 30.22
C GLY A 158 -2.86 5.01 29.49
N GLN A 159 -2.79 5.12 28.15
CA GLN A 159 -3.54 6.13 27.39
C GLN A 159 -5.06 6.02 27.56
N THR A 160 -5.58 4.81 27.81
CA THR A 160 -7.02 4.60 27.97
C THR A 160 -7.53 4.81 29.40
N LYS A 161 -6.69 5.18 30.37
CA LYS A 161 -7.09 5.24 31.79
C LYS A 161 -8.19 6.28 32.03
N CYS A 162 -8.09 7.43 31.36
CA CYS A 162 -9.02 8.54 31.52
C CYS A 162 -9.99 8.67 30.33
N LEU A 163 -10.01 7.69 29.42
CA LEU A 163 -10.86 7.70 28.24
C LEU A 163 -12.10 6.85 28.45
N LYS A 164 -13.22 7.28 27.87
CA LYS A 164 -14.46 6.50 27.88
C LYS A 164 -14.29 5.22 27.05
N HIS A 165 -14.67 4.08 27.63
CA HIS A 165 -14.83 2.84 26.87
C HIS A 165 -16.12 2.92 26.04
N LEU A 166 -15.99 2.74 24.74
CA LEU A 166 -17.08 2.87 23.77
C LEU A 166 -17.65 1.50 23.33
N GLY A 167 -17.14 0.41 23.92
CA GLY A 167 -17.59 -0.96 23.64
C GLY A 167 -16.58 -1.81 22.87
N GLU A 168 -17.00 -3.03 22.53
CA GLU A 168 -16.24 -3.99 21.74
C GLU A 168 -16.67 -3.96 20.27
N ILE A 169 -15.69 -4.05 19.36
CA ILE A 169 -15.94 -4.00 17.92
C ILE A 169 -15.42 -5.25 17.21
N ALA A 170 -16.23 -5.75 16.27
CA ALA A 170 -15.82 -6.81 15.36
C ALA A 170 -14.78 -6.32 14.33
N ILE A 171 -14.21 -7.27 13.57
CA ILE A 171 -13.26 -6.96 12.49
C ILE A 171 -13.96 -6.15 11.40
N ILE A 172 -13.48 -4.92 11.17
CA ILE A 172 -14.05 -4.04 10.14
C ILE A 172 -13.67 -4.56 8.73
N PRO A 173 -14.65 -4.71 7.81
CA PRO A 173 -14.40 -5.21 6.46
C PRO A 173 -13.69 -4.18 5.57
N ALA A 174 -13.04 -4.69 4.52
CA ALA A 174 -12.36 -3.88 3.51
C ALA A 174 -13.31 -3.23 2.49
N ALA A 175 -14.56 -3.68 2.40
CA ALA A 175 -15.55 -3.14 1.48
C ALA A 175 -15.73 -1.63 1.68
N ALA A 176 -15.78 -0.90 0.58
CA ALA A 176 -16.07 0.53 0.61
C ALA A 176 -17.54 0.73 1.00
N THR A 177 -17.76 1.66 1.90
CA THR A 177 -19.07 2.02 2.44
C THR A 177 -19.44 3.47 2.15
N ARG A 178 -18.52 4.21 1.52
CA ARG A 178 -18.66 5.62 1.15
C ARG A 178 -18.07 5.81 -0.25
N LYS A 179 -18.64 6.74 -1.01
CA LYS A 179 -18.02 7.20 -2.26
C LYS A 179 -16.80 8.05 -1.91
N VAL A 180 -15.77 7.96 -2.73
CA VAL A 180 -14.54 8.74 -2.59
C VAL A 180 -14.21 9.43 -3.89
N THR A 181 -13.62 10.63 -3.80
CA THR A 181 -13.22 11.42 -4.98
C THR A 181 -11.76 11.19 -5.35
N LEU A 182 -10.89 11.05 -4.35
CA LEU A 182 -9.45 10.85 -4.53
C LEU A 182 -9.11 9.43 -4.96
N LYS A 183 -8.10 9.31 -5.84
CA LYS A 183 -7.47 8.02 -6.17
C LYS A 183 -6.49 7.61 -5.08
N TYR A 184 -6.21 6.31 -5.01
CA TYR A 184 -5.24 5.76 -4.05
C TYR A 184 -3.86 6.44 -4.10
N ASN A 185 -3.29 6.67 -5.29
CA ASN A 185 -1.97 7.31 -5.40
C ASN A 185 -2.01 8.79 -5.01
N GLU A 186 -3.13 9.49 -5.27
CA GLU A 186 -3.36 10.86 -4.85
C GLU A 186 -3.41 10.93 -3.32
N ALA A 187 -4.19 10.04 -2.70
CA ALA A 187 -4.32 9.92 -1.25
C ALA A 187 -2.98 9.61 -0.55
N VAL A 188 -2.22 8.62 -1.03
CA VAL A 188 -0.90 8.31 -0.44
C VAL A 188 0.01 9.52 -0.51
N LYS A 189 0.06 10.18 -1.67
CA LYS A 189 0.97 11.30 -1.88
C LYS A 189 0.59 12.52 -1.05
N LEU A 190 -0.71 12.82 -0.94
CA LEU A 190 -1.22 13.91 -0.11
C LEU A 190 -0.81 13.71 1.36
N LEU A 191 -0.97 12.49 1.89
CA LEU A 191 -0.60 12.17 3.27
C LEU A 191 0.93 12.20 3.51
N GLU A 192 1.72 11.71 2.56
CA GLU A 192 3.19 11.82 2.63
C GLU A 192 3.64 13.29 2.63
N THR A 193 3.03 14.13 1.79
CA THR A 193 3.30 15.57 1.75
C THR A 193 2.84 16.28 3.03
N PHE A 194 1.70 15.89 3.60
CA PHE A 194 1.23 16.43 4.87
C PHE A 194 2.23 16.17 6.01
N LEU A 195 2.85 14.99 6.07
CA LEU A 195 3.86 14.66 7.08
C LEU A 195 5.20 15.41 6.92
N GLN A 196 5.47 15.96 5.73
CA GLN A 196 6.70 16.71 5.45
C GLN A 196 6.56 18.21 5.73
N LYS A 197 5.35 18.69 5.99
CA LYS A 197 5.12 20.07 6.38
C LYS A 197 5.22 20.20 7.89
N ASP A 198 5.94 21.22 8.33
CA ASP A 198 6.03 21.60 9.74
C ASP A 198 4.69 22.14 10.23
#